data_AF-A0A7J3TDG6-F1
#
_entry.id   AF-A0A7J3TDG6-F1
#
_cell.length_a   1.000
_cell.length_b   1.000
_cell.length_c   1.000
_cell.angle_alpha   90.00
_cell.angle_beta   90.00
_cell.angle_gamma   90.00
#
_symmetry.space_group_name_H-M   'P 1'
#
loop_
_entity.id
_entity.type
_entity.pdbx_description
1 polymer ?
#
loop_
_entity_poly.entity_id
_entity_poly.type
_entity_poly.pdbx_seq_one_letter_code
_entity_poly.pdbx_strand_id
1 'polypeptide(L)'
;MARNIAVEELPERVAFDLKLQIALRKNAISIKENSKHPEKFDEYIQERENKIRKLLDTKDEIIVTEQGRVIFSSSNMDNGLIQKG
;
A
#
# COMPACT_ATOMS: atom_id res chain seq x y z
N MET A 1 -4.93 16.59 5.49
CA MET A 1 -5.49 15.63 6.46
C MET A 1 -5.59 14.30 5.74
N ALA A 2 -5.10 13.22 6.34
CA ALA A 2 -5.15 11.91 5.70
C ALA A 2 -6.58 11.34 5.73
N ARG A 3 -7.01 10.78 4.61
CA ARG A 3 -8.30 10.09 4.47
C ARG A 3 -8.14 8.65 4.96
N ASN A 4 -8.91 8.29 5.99
CA ASN A 4 -9.00 6.91 6.48
C ASN A 4 -10.01 6.14 5.64
N ILE A 5 -9.63 4.97 5.15
CA ILE A 5 -10.46 4.12 4.29
C ILE A 5 -10.42 2.71 4.87
N ALA A 6 -11.56 2.22 5.35
CA ALA A 6 -11.70 0.84 5.80
C ALA A 6 -11.99 -0.07 4.59
N VAL A 7 -11.28 -1.19 4.48
CA VAL A 7 -11.46 -2.16 3.39
C VAL A 7 -12.87 -2.74 3.40
N GLU A 8 -13.46 -2.90 4.58
CA GLU A 8 -14.81 -3.43 4.80
C GLU A 8 -15.91 -2.53 4.23
N GLU A 9 -15.61 -1.24 4.01
CA GLU A 9 -16.55 -0.25 3.46
C GLU A 9 -16.48 -0.17 1.93
N LEU A 10 -15.54 -0.88 1.30
CA LEU A 10 -15.36 -0.86 -0.15
C LEU A 10 -16.17 -1.98 -0.83
N PRO A 11 -16.58 -1.77 -2.10
CA PRO A 11 -17.11 -2.86 -2.91
C PRO A 11 -16.13 -4.04 -2.96
N GLU A 12 -16.63 -5.27 -2.86
CA GLU A 12 -15.80 -6.49 -2.76
C GLU A 12 -14.68 -6.55 -3.81
N ARG A 13 -14.99 -6.20 -5.06
CA ARG A 13 -14.00 -6.20 -6.13
C ARG A 13 -12.89 -5.15 -5.91
N VAL A 14 -13.27 -3.95 -5.48
CA VAL A 14 -12.34 -2.86 -5.17
C VAL A 14 -11.49 -3.22 -3.96
N ALA A 15 -12.10 -3.79 -2.92
CA ALA A 15 -11.42 -4.29 -1.72
C ALA A 15 -10.35 -5.34 -2.08
N PHE A 16 -10.72 -6.34 -2.90
CA PHE A 16 -9.79 -7.36 -3.36
C PHE A 16 -8.62 -6.76 -4.16
N ASP A 17 -8.92 -5.95 -5.17
CA ASP A 17 -7.89 -5.35 -6.03
C ASP A 17 -6.98 -4.41 -5.24
N LEU A 18 -7.51 -3.67 -4.26
CA LEU A 18 -6.76 -2.81 -3.35
C LEU A 18 -5.77 -3.62 -2.50
N LYS A 19 -6.25 -4.68 -1.83
CA LYS A 19 -5.41 -5.57 -1.03
C LYS A 19 -4.30 -6.20 -1.87
N LEU A 20 -4.61 -6.60 -3.10
CA LEU A 20 -3.63 -7.15 -4.03
C LEU A 20 -2.53 -6.12 -4.35
N GLN A 21 -2.89 -4.87 -4.67
CA GLN A 21 -1.87 -3.85 -4.96
C GLN A 21 -1.02 -3.52 -3.73
N ILE A 22 -1.60 -3.47 -2.53
CA ILE A 22 -0.88 -3.25 -1.28
C ILE A 22 0.12 -4.39 -1.02
N ALA A 23 -0.31 -5.64 -1.18
CA ALA A 23 0.56 -6.80 -1.00
C ALA A 23 1.72 -6.82 -2.01
N LEU A 24 1.46 -6.53 -3.28
CA LEU A 24 2.50 -6.44 -4.32
C LEU A 24 3.51 -5.33 -4.01
N ARG A 25 3.05 -4.18 -3.53
CA ARG A 25 3.91 -3.07 -3.11
C ARG A 25 4.79 -3.48 -1.93
N LYS A 26 4.20 -4.06 -0.88
CA LYS A 26 4.92 -4.52 0.32
C LYS A 26 6.01 -5.55 -0.04
N ASN A 27 5.68 -6.50 -0.91
CA ASN A 27 6.63 -7.49 -1.39
C ASN A 27 7.79 -6.84 -2.16
N ALA A 28 7.49 -5.90 -3.06
CA ALA A 28 8.52 -5.19 -3.82
C ALA A 28 9.46 -4.39 -2.91
N ILE A 29 8.94 -3.73 -1.87
CA ILE A 29 9.76 -3.02 -0.87
C ILE A 29 10.67 -4.01 -0.12
N SER A 30 10.11 -5.12 0.36
CA SER A 30 10.88 -6.13 1.08
C SER A 30 11.98 -6.79 0.22
N ILE A 31 11.72 -7.02 -1.07
CA ILE A 31 12.73 -7.51 -2.01
C ILE A 31 13.79 -6.42 -2.27
N LYS A 32 13.36 -5.17 -2.45
CA LYS A 32 14.25 -4.02 -2.68
C LYS A 32 15.29 -3.87 -1.57
N GLU A 33 14.90 -4.02 -0.30
CA GLU A 33 15.78 -3.92 0.87
C GLU A 33 16.99 -4.87 0.81
N ASN A 34 16.85 -6.02 0.13
CA ASN A 34 17.89 -7.06 0.04
C ASN A 34 18.46 -7.20 -1.38
N SER A 35 18.05 -6.33 -2.31
CA SER A 35 18.44 -6.41 -3.72
C SER A 35 19.82 -5.80 -3.97
N LYS A 36 20.57 -6.38 -4.92
CA LYS A 36 21.80 -5.76 -5.47
C LYS A 36 21.52 -4.54 -6.36
N HIS A 37 20.28 -4.42 -6.83
CA HIS A 37 19.79 -3.38 -7.74
C HIS A 37 18.43 -2.85 -7.23
N PRO A 38 18.40 -2.13 -6.09
CA PRO A 38 17.17 -1.65 -5.48
C PRO A 38 16.40 -0.64 -6.36
N GLU A 39 17.10 0.11 -7.20
CA GLU A 39 16.54 1.11 -8.11
C GLU A 39 15.52 0.52 -9.11
N LYS A 40 15.68 -0.76 -9.47
CA LYS A 40 14.77 -1.46 -10.39
C LYS A 40 13.37 -1.67 -9.80
N PHE A 41 13.21 -1.52 -8.49
CA PHE A 41 11.94 -1.71 -7.80
C PHE A 41 11.17 -0.40 -7.63
N ASP A 42 11.82 0.76 -7.80
CA ASP A 42 11.21 2.07 -7.56
C ASP A 42 10.05 2.33 -8.51
N GLU A 43 10.24 2.06 -9.81
CA GLU A 43 9.20 2.21 -10.81
C GLU A 43 8.00 1.30 -10.50
N TYR A 44 8.26 0.03 -10.17
CA TYR A 44 7.20 -0.92 -9.85
C TYR A 44 6.42 -0.53 -8.59
N ILE A 45 7.11 -0.08 -7.53
CA ILE A 45 6.49 0.41 -6.30
C ILE A 45 5.61 1.62 -6.62
N GLN A 46 6.12 2.58 -7.39
CA GLN A 46 5.37 3.76 -7.81
C GLN A 46 4.13 3.40 -8.63
N GLU A 47 4.22 2.43 -9.53
CA GLU A 47 3.07 1.92 -10.27
C GLU A 47 2.01 1.35 -9.35
N ARG A 48 2.39 0.59 -8.30
CA ARG A 48 1.44 0.02 -7.35
C ARG A 48 0.73 1.12 -6.58
N GLU A 49 1.45 2.13 -6.10
CA GLU A 49 0.86 3.28 -5.44
C GLU A 49 -0.11 4.05 -6.34
N ASN A 50 0.25 4.26 -7.61
CA ASN A 50 -0.62 4.91 -8.58
C ASN A 50 -1.90 4.12 -8.81
N LYS A 51 -1.83 2.78 -8.84
CA LYS A 51 -3.02 1.93 -8.93
C LYS A 51 -3.88 2.01 -7.67
N ILE A 52 -3.28 2.00 -6.49
CA ILE A 52 -4.01 2.20 -5.22
C ILE A 52 -4.77 3.52 -5.23
N ARG A 53 -4.11 4.63 -5.60
CA ARG A 53 -4.74 5.96 -5.71
C ARG A 53 -5.89 5.98 -6.72
N LYS A 54 -5.73 5.31 -7.87
CA LYS A 54 -6.79 5.17 -8.89
C LYS A 54 -7.99 4.37 -8.40
N LEU A 55 -7.76 3.26 -7.69
CA LEU A 55 -8.84 2.44 -7.13
C LEU A 55 -9.69 3.19 -6.11
N LEU A 56 -9.06 4.12 -5.37
CA LEU A 56 -9.69 4.92 -4.32
C LEU A 56 -10.16 6.30 -4.79
N ASP A 57 -9.98 6.59 -6.08
CA ASP A 57 -10.27 7.88 -6.73
C ASP A 57 -9.86 9.09 -5.89
N THR A 58 -8.60 9.10 -5.46
CA THR A 58 -8.09 10.16 -4.58
C THR A 58 -6.65 10.53 -4.87
N LYS A 59 -6.35 11.81 -4.64
CA LYS A 59 -4.99 12.37 -4.65
C LYS A 59 -4.50 12.74 -3.26
N ASP A 60 -5.38 12.63 -2.26
CA ASP A 60 -5.05 12.96 -0.87
C ASP A 60 -4.13 11.89 -0.25
N GLU A 61 -3.54 12.23 0.88
CA GLU A 61 -2.93 11.23 1.75
C GLU A 61 -3.99 10.23 2.21
N ILE A 62 -3.66 8.94 2.16
CA ILE A 62 -4.57 7.86 2.52
C ILE A 62 -3.95 6.94 3.56
N ILE A 63 -4.81 6.48 4.47
CA ILE A 63 -4.53 5.40 5.41
C ILE A 63 -5.59 4.34 5.14
N VAL A 64 -5.15 3.13 4.78
CA VAL A 64 -6.05 2.00 4.55
C VAL A 64 -5.99 1.07 5.75
N THR A 65 -7.17 0.73 6.27
CA THR A 65 -7.30 -0.18 7.40
C THR A 65 -8.09 -1.43 7.04
N GLU A 66 -7.69 -2.58 7.59
CA GLU A 66 -8.43 -3.83 7.54
C GLU A 66 -8.55 -4.37 8.98
N GLN A 67 -9.78 -4.65 9.41
CA GLN A 67 -10.12 -5.13 10.75
C GLN A 67 -9.55 -4.23 11.86
N GLY A 68 -9.59 -2.91 11.62
CA GLY A 68 -9.03 -1.90 12.53
C GLY A 68 -7.50 -1.80 12.52
N ARG A 69 -6.78 -2.53 11.65
CA ARG A 69 -5.32 -2.48 11.52
C ARG A 69 -4.91 -1.72 10.28
N VAL A 70 -3.91 -0.84 10.39
CA VAL A 70 -3.34 -0.16 9.21
C VAL A 70 -2.59 -1.19 8.36
N ILE A 71 -2.98 -1.27 7.09
CA ILE A 71 -2.33 -2.14 6.09
C ILE A 71 -1.56 -1.35 5.02
N PHE A 72 -1.85 -0.06 4.89
CA PHE A 72 -1.14 0.84 3.97
C PHE A 72 -1.27 2.29 4.42
N SER A 73 -0.20 3.06 4.24
CA SER A 73 -0.19 4.52 4.39
C SER A 73 0.56 5.13 3.21
N SER A 74 -0.01 6.16 2.60
CA SER A 74 0.65 6.89 1.50
C SER A 74 1.54 8.04 1.97
N SER A 75 1.59 8.31 3.27
CA SER A 75 2.57 9.24 3.84
C SER A 75 3.89 8.50 4.07
N ASN A 76 5.02 9.21 4.04
CA ASN A 76 6.40 8.69 4.19
C ASN A 76 6.68 7.94 5.53
N MET A 77 5.66 7.53 6.28
CA MET A 77 5.73 6.69 7.48
C MET A 77 5.71 5.18 7.15
N ASP A 78 6.17 4.77 5.97
CA ASP A 78 6.28 3.35 5.61
C ASP A 78 7.56 2.68 6.16
N ASN A 79 8.05 3.18 7.30
CA ASN A 79 9.12 2.53 8.06
C ASN A 79 8.51 1.50 9.02
N GLY A 80 8.34 0.27 8.53
CA GLY A 80 8.53 -0.90 9.37
C GLY A 80 7.34 -1.38 10.21
N LEU A 81 6.17 -1.60 9.61
CA LEU A 81 5.21 -2.58 10.18
C LEU A 81 5.69 -4.03 9.91
N ILE A 82 6.87 -4.35 10.45
CA ILE A 82 7.29 -5.72 10.79
C ILE A 82 7.16 -5.80 12.31
N GLN A 83 5.98 -6.18 12.80
CA GLN A 83 5.91 -6.77 14.14
C GLN A 83 6.61 -8.12 14.06
N LYS A 84 7.87 -8.18 14.52
CA LYS A 84 8.53 -9.43 14.85
C LYS A 84 7.86 -9.97 16.10
N GLY A 85 7.06 -11.03 15.94
CA GLY A 85 6.74 -11.98 17.00
C GLY A 85 7.82 -13.05 17.08
#